data_AF-A0A1F7GUQ1-F1
#
_entry.id   AF-A0A1F7GUQ1-F1
#
_cell.length_a   1.000
_cell.length_b   1.000
_cell.length_c   1.000
_cell.angle_alpha   90.00
_cell.angle_beta   90.00
_cell.angle_gamma   90.00
#
_symmetry.space_group_name_H-M   'P 1'
#
loop_
_entity.id
_entity.type
_entity.pdbx_description
1 polymer ?
#
loop_
_entity_poly.entity_id
_entity_poly.type
_entity_poly.pdbx_seq_one_letter_code
_entity_poly.pdbx_strand_id
1 'polypeptide(L)'
;MIAILLASLQIVSLLYFSGFGLTVLMFNNKLWRHAFWIMPWLGTVFIVLVAVALNLAKISMSSGSFIILFFAGILAVASMIIKRKVLVLDHADFFIGIFAAILFLFNIYPLITNAGFPTTISLGNLDPVTYSNSGDFLINNTVFEGGTFQHYKPYRWSTGDILSSGFRWGAPLLLAFLSTITGLFSYQIYSILTILYFAMTFPLVYIFTKILYPKGKKIIFFLVFITFGMNSTLTYMLYHMFLPQFIFTALFVVFMMIFYEYIRNNQTVRSAVTNTHYAVILGIILASLMTLYAEGIMFLLVPIAIYAGYQFFLKKSYFALTSLVKILLTALLVNPVSFATSIRMNFIALRGTAQNAFIGWEKIPYAAPMEMMGFYNLNFSRDIPPLLDLIIGLPIIAIWILGLIKMKERIFFMCFLLFFILVYAYYRFLIPHYYVYHKAITYSVFLYSILFSVGLSHFILQYKKRMLGWFAIVFLFMLALRSSYRTIYQLYWHTRIVDKALVSLSELNTSQTIDGPFYMPEIYLGEYDLWRRLWREHFLSGKKIVSGQNYRYEGTYLNVVQLVLAEKALMEREERKIQYTKVLWENEYYILGKIKPMPVHPDIQVK
;
A
#
# COMPACT_ATOMS: atom_id res chain seq x y z
N MET A 1 -2.31 -13.68 19.34
CA MET A 1 -3.61 -13.04 19.02
C MET A 1 -3.82 -11.68 19.69
N ILE A 2 -3.89 -11.57 21.02
CA ILE A 2 -4.22 -10.32 21.73
C ILE A 2 -3.29 -9.16 21.34
N ALA A 3 -1.98 -9.39 21.28
CA ALA A 3 -1.00 -8.36 20.88
C ALA A 3 -1.25 -7.78 19.48
N ILE A 4 -1.68 -8.61 18.51
CA ILE A 4 -2.01 -8.17 17.15
C ILE A 4 -3.22 -7.24 17.17
N LEU A 5 -4.26 -7.59 17.94
CA LEU A 5 -5.47 -6.78 18.07
C LEU A 5 -5.19 -5.46 18.81
N LEU A 6 -4.35 -5.48 19.85
CA LEU A 6 -3.94 -4.27 20.57
C LEU A 6 -3.15 -3.31 19.67
N ALA A 7 -2.16 -3.82 18.93
CA ALA A 7 -1.41 -3.01 17.96
C ALA A 7 -2.35 -2.41 16.90
N SER A 8 -3.34 -3.19 16.44
CA SER A 8 -4.33 -2.71 15.48
C SER A 8 -5.16 -1.54 16.05
N LEU A 9 -5.64 -1.66 17.29
CA LEU A 9 -6.41 -0.63 17.97
C LEU A 9 -5.59 0.65 18.20
N GLN A 10 -4.32 0.50 18.61
CA GLN A 10 -3.40 1.63 18.79
C GLN A 10 -3.19 2.39 17.48
N ILE A 11 -2.86 1.69 16.39
CA ILE A 11 -2.67 2.29 15.06
C ILE A 11 -3.92 3.04 14.63
N VAL A 12 -5.10 2.42 14.69
CA VAL A 12 -6.35 3.06 14.30
C VAL A 12 -6.59 4.32 15.15
N SER A 13 -6.44 4.23 16.47
CA SER A 13 -6.65 5.36 17.38
C SER A 13 -5.73 6.54 17.06
N LEU A 14 -4.45 6.28 16.76
CA LEU A 14 -3.47 7.30 16.38
C LEU A 14 -3.83 7.98 15.06
N LEU A 15 -4.30 7.22 14.06
CA LEU A 15 -4.74 7.77 12.78
C LEU A 15 -5.99 8.65 12.94
N TYR A 16 -6.96 8.22 13.75
CA TYR A 16 -8.14 9.02 14.06
C TYR A 16 -7.78 10.31 14.81
N PHE A 17 -6.96 10.21 15.85
CA PHE A 17 -6.51 11.35 16.64
C PHE A 17 -5.79 12.39 15.76
N SER A 18 -4.81 11.93 14.96
CA SER A 18 -4.02 12.80 14.08
C SER A 18 -4.86 13.46 12.98
N GLY A 19 -5.92 12.80 12.53
CA GLY A 19 -6.81 13.30 11.48
C GLY A 19 -7.94 14.21 11.97
N PHE A 20 -8.27 14.18 13.27
CA PHE A 20 -9.47 14.82 13.81
C PHE A 20 -9.52 16.32 13.52
N GLY A 21 -8.49 17.07 13.93
CA GLY A 21 -8.45 18.53 13.78
C GLY A 21 -8.55 18.97 12.32
N LEU A 22 -7.77 18.34 11.43
CA LEU A 22 -7.80 18.64 9.99
C LEU A 22 -9.17 18.36 9.37
N THR A 23 -9.80 17.25 9.74
CA THR A 23 -11.14 16.88 9.25
C THR A 23 -12.18 17.92 9.68
N VAL A 24 -12.22 18.29 10.96
CA VAL A 24 -13.19 19.24 11.52
C VAL A 24 -13.05 20.63 10.91
N LEU A 25 -11.82 21.11 10.74
CA LEU A 25 -11.56 22.46 10.23
C LEU A 25 -11.89 22.58 8.74
N MET A 26 -11.60 21.54 7.95
CA MET A 26 -11.67 21.60 6.48
C MET A 26 -13.02 21.16 5.91
N PHE A 27 -13.83 20.38 6.64
CA PHE A 27 -15.05 19.78 6.08
C PHE A 27 -16.31 20.60 6.37
N ASN A 28 -17.07 20.85 5.31
CA ASN A 28 -18.40 21.45 5.40
C ASN A 28 -19.48 20.45 5.84
N ASN A 29 -20.71 20.92 6.04
CA ASN A 29 -21.81 20.11 6.59
C ASN A 29 -22.20 18.90 5.74
N LYS A 30 -21.90 18.87 4.43
CA LYS A 30 -22.26 17.75 3.55
C LYS A 30 -21.32 16.57 3.74
N LEU A 31 -20.00 16.81 3.63
CA LEU A 31 -18.98 15.78 3.83
C LEU A 31 -18.78 15.44 5.32
N TRP A 32 -19.17 16.34 6.22
CA TRP A 32 -19.13 16.10 7.67
C TRP A 32 -19.86 14.82 8.10
N ARG A 33 -20.96 14.46 7.41
CA ARG A 33 -21.70 13.21 7.67
C ARG A 33 -20.90 11.94 7.40
N HIS A 34 -19.75 12.06 6.75
CA HIS A 34 -18.84 10.97 6.42
C HIS A 34 -17.46 11.17 7.06
N ALA A 35 -17.32 12.17 7.94
CA ALA A 35 -16.05 12.58 8.53
C ALA A 35 -15.36 11.44 9.26
N PHE A 36 -16.09 10.59 9.99
CA PHE A 36 -15.53 9.44 10.70
C PHE A 36 -14.68 8.56 9.76
N TRP A 37 -15.24 8.13 8.63
CA TRP A 37 -14.55 7.27 7.67
C TRP A 37 -13.39 7.95 6.92
N ILE A 38 -13.40 9.28 6.84
CA ILE A 38 -12.38 10.06 6.13
C ILE A 38 -11.21 10.44 7.05
N MET A 39 -11.49 10.57 8.35
CA MET A 39 -10.55 11.01 9.38
C MET A 39 -9.22 10.25 9.41
N PRO A 40 -9.15 8.89 9.45
CA PRO A 40 -7.87 8.19 9.53
C PRO A 40 -6.97 8.44 8.30
N TRP A 41 -7.58 8.76 7.15
CA TRP A 41 -6.86 9.10 5.93
C TRP A 41 -6.25 10.50 6.00
N LEU A 42 -7.00 11.46 6.53
CA LEU A 42 -6.47 12.80 6.81
C LEU A 42 -5.42 12.78 7.93
N GLY A 43 -5.52 11.84 8.87
CA GLY A 43 -4.45 11.58 9.85
C GLY A 43 -3.18 11.07 9.19
N THR A 44 -3.31 10.13 8.25
CA THR A 44 -2.18 9.65 7.44
C THR A 44 -1.52 10.79 6.66
N VAL A 45 -2.32 11.63 6.00
CA VAL A 45 -1.85 12.81 5.26
C VAL A 45 -1.09 13.77 6.17
N PHE A 46 -1.65 14.06 7.35
CA PHE A 46 -1.03 14.94 8.33
C PHE A 46 0.31 14.39 8.84
N ILE A 47 0.34 13.12 9.28
CA ILE A 47 1.55 12.46 9.78
C ILE A 47 2.65 12.52 8.71
N VAL A 48 2.35 12.12 7.47
CA VAL A 48 3.33 12.07 6.39
C VAL A 48 3.91 13.44 6.09
N LEU A 49 3.06 14.46 5.92
CA LEU A 49 3.54 15.79 5.52
C LEU A 49 4.38 16.43 6.62
N VAL A 50 3.95 16.32 7.89
CA VAL A 50 4.73 16.86 9.01
C VAL A 50 6.01 16.06 9.21
N ALA A 51 5.97 14.73 9.09
CA ALA A 51 7.17 13.88 9.19
C ALA A 51 8.22 14.23 8.13
N VAL A 52 7.79 14.48 6.89
CA VAL A 52 8.68 14.93 5.81
C VAL A 52 9.29 16.29 6.13
N ALA A 53 8.46 17.26 6.55
CA ALA A 53 8.95 18.59 6.90
C ALA A 53 10.00 18.53 8.03
N LEU A 54 9.74 17.73 9.07
CA LEU A 54 10.67 17.50 10.17
C LEU A 54 11.97 16.81 9.70
N ASN A 55 11.86 15.78 8.86
CA ASN A 55 13.04 15.09 8.33
C ASN A 55 13.90 16.00 7.44
N LEU A 56 13.27 16.87 6.64
CA LEU A 56 13.98 17.88 5.85
C LEU A 56 14.64 18.93 6.75
N ALA A 57 14.09 19.19 7.94
CA ALA A 57 14.71 19.98 9.00
C ALA A 57 15.73 19.19 9.85
N LYS A 58 16.14 17.99 9.41
CA LYS A 58 17.06 17.08 10.09
C LYS A 58 16.60 16.58 11.47
N ILE A 59 15.29 16.52 11.69
CA ILE A 59 14.69 15.95 12.89
C ILE A 59 14.24 14.52 12.58
N SER A 60 14.85 13.53 13.25
CA SER A 60 14.50 12.11 13.10
C SER A 60 13.17 11.78 13.78
N MET A 61 12.60 10.60 13.47
CA MET A 61 11.25 10.25 13.95
C MET A 61 11.19 9.93 15.44
N SER A 62 12.30 9.59 16.10
CA SER A 62 12.37 9.42 17.56
C SER A 62 11.86 10.66 18.31
N SER A 63 12.26 11.86 17.88
CA SER A 63 11.78 13.13 18.42
C SER A 63 10.57 13.66 17.63
N GLY A 64 10.59 13.50 16.30
CA GLY A 64 9.56 14.03 15.42
C GLY A 64 8.17 13.47 15.68
N SER A 65 8.05 12.21 16.13
CA SER A 65 6.75 11.60 16.42
C SER A 65 5.97 12.33 17.51
N PHE A 66 6.65 12.79 18.57
CA PHE A 66 6.02 13.56 19.64
C PHE A 66 5.64 14.96 19.19
N ILE A 67 6.43 15.57 18.30
CA ILE A 67 6.10 16.87 17.68
C ILE A 67 4.83 16.75 16.82
N ILE A 68 4.71 15.67 16.04
CA ILE A 68 3.50 15.40 15.25
C ILE A 68 2.28 15.25 16.18
N LEU A 69 2.40 14.47 17.26
CA LEU A 69 1.31 14.31 18.23
C LEU A 69 0.93 15.62 18.91
N PHE A 70 1.92 16.46 19.26
CA PHE A 70 1.69 17.77 19.84
C PHE A 70 0.89 18.68 18.89
N PHE A 71 1.30 18.78 17.62
CA PHE A 71 0.55 19.57 16.63
C PHE A 71 -0.82 18.99 16.32
N ALA A 72 -0.97 17.65 16.29
CA ALA A 72 -2.28 17.01 16.19
C ALA A 72 -3.19 17.40 17.35
N GLY A 73 -2.67 17.42 18.59
CA GLY A 73 -3.37 17.88 19.79
C GLY A 73 -3.81 19.33 19.70
N ILE A 74 -2.90 20.23 19.27
CA ILE A 74 -3.24 21.64 19.04
C ILE A 74 -4.38 21.77 18.02
N LEU A 75 -4.28 21.10 16.88
CA LEU A 75 -5.32 21.14 15.85
C LEU A 75 -6.64 20.58 16.35
N ALA A 76 -6.61 19.51 17.15
CA ALA A 76 -7.81 18.94 17.75
C ALA A 76 -8.49 19.95 18.68
N VAL A 77 -7.75 20.55 19.62
CA VAL A 77 -8.27 21.55 20.56
C VAL A 77 -8.79 22.79 19.83
N ALA A 78 -8.00 23.35 18.91
CA ALA A 78 -8.40 24.49 18.10
C ALA A 78 -9.69 24.20 17.30
N SER A 79 -9.80 23.00 16.74
CA SER A 79 -10.99 22.61 15.97
C SER A 79 -12.26 22.53 16.84
N MET A 80 -12.13 22.03 18.07
CA MET A 80 -13.25 21.98 19.03
C MET A 80 -13.70 23.38 19.43
N ILE A 81 -12.77 24.31 19.66
CA ILE A 81 -13.07 25.70 20.00
C ILE A 81 -13.76 26.43 18.84
N ILE A 82 -13.22 26.31 17.62
CA ILE A 82 -13.65 27.08 16.45
C ILE A 82 -14.97 26.55 15.87
N LYS A 83 -15.11 25.23 15.70
CA LYS A 83 -16.25 24.63 14.98
C LYS A 83 -17.31 24.08 15.91
N ARG A 84 -16.94 23.69 17.15
CA ARG A 84 -17.84 23.05 18.13
C ARG A 84 -18.64 21.88 17.55
N LYS A 85 -18.06 21.15 16.60
CA LYS A 85 -18.69 19.99 15.96
C LYS A 85 -18.25 18.72 16.67
N VAL A 86 -19.23 17.89 17.02
CA VAL A 86 -19.00 16.55 17.55
C VAL A 86 -19.35 15.54 16.47
N LEU A 87 -18.54 14.49 16.36
CA LEU A 87 -18.85 13.35 15.50
C LEU A 87 -20.02 12.59 16.10
N VAL A 88 -21.07 12.40 15.31
CA VAL A 88 -22.20 11.55 15.67
C VAL A 88 -22.19 10.36 14.74
N LEU A 89 -21.96 9.17 15.31
CA LEU A 89 -22.04 7.91 14.57
C LEU A 89 -23.48 7.46 14.52
N ASP A 90 -23.97 7.11 13.33
CA ASP A 90 -25.31 6.55 13.16
C ASP A 90 -25.28 5.01 13.10
N HIS A 91 -26.47 4.39 13.09
CA HIS A 91 -26.58 2.93 12.96
C HIS A 91 -25.99 2.39 11.63
N ALA A 92 -25.97 3.21 10.57
CA ALA A 92 -25.37 2.80 9.31
C ALA A 92 -23.84 2.79 9.40
N ASP A 93 -23.23 3.75 10.11
CA ASP A 93 -21.79 3.73 10.41
C ASP A 93 -21.41 2.50 11.22
N PHE A 94 -22.20 2.16 12.26
CA PHE A 94 -21.97 0.93 13.02
C PHE A 94 -22.01 -0.32 12.13
N PHE A 95 -23.00 -0.41 11.23
CA PHE A 95 -23.12 -1.54 10.30
C PHE A 95 -21.97 -1.62 9.30
N ILE A 96 -21.50 -0.48 8.77
CA ILE A 96 -20.30 -0.43 7.92
C ILE A 96 -19.06 -0.90 8.71
N GLY A 97 -18.96 -0.49 9.98
CA GLY A 97 -17.89 -0.91 10.88
C GLY A 97 -17.83 -2.41 11.13
N ILE A 98 -18.98 -3.08 11.27
CA ILE A 98 -19.02 -4.54 11.39
C ILE A 98 -18.40 -5.20 10.15
N PHE A 99 -18.77 -4.77 8.94
CA PHE A 99 -18.25 -5.38 7.71
C PHE A 99 -16.76 -5.05 7.49
N ALA A 100 -16.31 -3.84 7.84
CA ALA A 100 -14.89 -3.52 7.84
C ALA A 100 -14.11 -4.40 8.85
N ALA A 101 -14.67 -4.65 10.04
CA ALA A 101 -14.09 -5.56 11.02
C ALA A 101 -14.06 -7.01 10.51
N ILE A 102 -15.11 -7.48 9.83
CA ILE A 102 -15.13 -8.80 9.18
C ILE A 102 -14.01 -8.89 8.13
N LEU A 103 -13.84 -7.88 7.26
CA LEU A 103 -12.73 -7.86 6.29
C LEU A 103 -11.37 -7.90 6.97
N PHE A 104 -11.20 -7.11 8.02
CA PHE A 104 -9.96 -7.10 8.80
C PHE A 104 -9.68 -8.49 9.40
N LEU A 105 -10.65 -9.06 10.12
CA LEU A 105 -10.51 -10.37 10.78
C LEU A 105 -10.25 -11.50 9.76
N PHE A 106 -10.94 -11.46 8.62
CA PHE A 106 -10.76 -12.44 7.56
C PHE A 106 -9.34 -12.40 6.97
N ASN A 107 -8.78 -11.21 6.78
CA ASN A 107 -7.45 -11.04 6.17
C ASN A 107 -6.29 -11.12 7.17
N ILE A 108 -6.52 -10.82 8.45
CA ILE A 108 -5.51 -10.94 9.51
C ILE A 108 -5.40 -12.39 10.03
N TYR A 109 -6.38 -13.24 9.73
CA TYR A 109 -6.44 -14.62 10.21
C TYR A 109 -5.14 -15.42 9.96
N PRO A 110 -4.53 -15.41 8.76
CA PRO A 110 -3.27 -16.14 8.53
C PRO A 110 -2.12 -15.65 9.43
N LEU A 111 -2.05 -14.36 9.76
CA LEU A 111 -1.06 -13.84 10.70
C LEU A 111 -1.30 -14.38 12.12
N ILE A 112 -2.56 -14.45 12.54
CA ILE A 112 -2.94 -14.96 13.86
C ILE A 112 -2.61 -16.45 13.99
N THR A 113 -2.92 -17.26 12.98
CA THR A 113 -2.75 -18.72 13.07
C THR A 113 -1.35 -19.20 12.75
N ASN A 114 -0.67 -18.61 11.75
CA ASN A 114 0.61 -19.12 11.28
C ASN A 114 1.79 -18.48 12.01
N ALA A 115 1.71 -17.19 12.35
CA ALA A 115 2.77 -16.51 13.11
C ALA A 115 2.48 -16.48 14.61
N GLY A 116 1.26 -16.13 15.01
CA GLY A 116 0.85 -16.09 16.42
C GLY A 116 1.24 -14.80 17.18
N PHE A 117 2.13 -13.98 16.63
CA PHE A 117 2.62 -12.71 17.20
C PHE A 117 2.64 -11.58 16.14
N PRO A 118 2.70 -10.29 16.53
CA PRO A 118 2.84 -9.19 15.59
C PRO A 118 4.14 -9.32 14.77
N THR A 119 3.99 -9.58 13.48
CA THR A 119 5.09 -9.78 12.54
C THR A 119 4.62 -9.54 11.11
N THR A 120 5.54 -9.64 10.16
CA THR A 120 5.24 -9.54 8.73
C THR A 120 4.97 -10.93 8.14
N ILE A 121 3.89 -11.04 7.40
CA ILE A 121 3.48 -12.20 6.62
C ILE A 121 3.25 -11.79 5.15
N SER A 122 3.72 -12.57 4.19
CA SER A 122 3.55 -12.30 2.76
C SER A 122 3.57 -13.58 1.92
N LEU A 123 3.16 -13.47 0.66
CA LEU A 123 3.44 -14.45 -0.40
C LEU A 123 4.87 -14.33 -0.99
N GLY A 124 5.77 -13.56 -0.35
CA GLY A 124 7.18 -13.47 -0.73
C GLY A 124 7.58 -12.24 -1.54
N ASN A 125 6.75 -11.19 -1.57
CA ASN A 125 7.20 -9.88 -2.08
C ASN A 125 8.33 -9.32 -1.19
N LEU A 126 9.27 -8.56 -1.75
CA LEU A 126 10.41 -7.99 -1.02
C LEU A 126 10.18 -6.54 -0.57
N ASP A 127 9.10 -5.89 -0.99
CA ASP A 127 8.73 -4.57 -0.47
C ASP A 127 8.66 -4.52 1.08
N PRO A 128 8.09 -5.51 1.79
CA PRO A 128 7.96 -5.44 3.25
C PRO A 128 9.28 -5.23 3.99
N VAL A 129 10.34 -5.95 3.61
CA VAL A 129 11.66 -5.79 4.23
C VAL A 129 12.26 -4.43 3.87
N THR A 130 12.13 -4.00 2.62
CA THR A 130 12.67 -2.73 2.13
C THR A 130 12.03 -1.52 2.82
N TYR A 131 10.70 -1.51 2.99
CA TYR A 131 9.99 -0.47 3.73
C TYR A 131 10.24 -0.55 5.24
N SER A 132 10.32 -1.76 5.82
CA SER A 132 10.59 -1.93 7.25
C SER A 132 12.00 -1.47 7.62
N ASN A 133 13.02 -1.84 6.82
CA ASN A 133 14.40 -1.35 6.96
C ASN A 133 14.45 0.18 6.94
N SER A 134 13.76 0.79 5.97
CA SER A 134 13.74 2.24 5.82
C SER A 134 12.98 2.92 6.96
N GLY A 135 11.88 2.33 7.44
CA GLY A 135 11.12 2.81 8.59
C GLY A 135 11.95 2.78 9.87
N ASP A 136 12.56 1.64 10.20
CA ASP A 136 13.38 1.51 11.41
C ASP A 136 14.65 2.39 11.34
N PHE A 137 15.22 2.56 10.15
CA PHE A 137 16.32 3.51 9.91
C PHE A 137 15.93 4.96 10.26
N LEU A 138 14.76 5.42 9.81
CA LEU A 138 14.29 6.80 10.00
C LEU A 138 13.86 7.15 11.44
N ILE A 139 13.80 6.15 12.35
CA ILE A 139 13.61 6.41 13.78
C ILE A 139 14.77 7.26 14.30
N ASN A 140 16.00 6.91 13.94
CA ASN A 140 17.21 7.55 14.47
C ASN A 140 17.99 8.36 13.43
N ASN A 141 17.58 8.32 12.16
CA ASN A 141 18.26 8.99 11.05
C ASN A 141 17.24 9.81 10.25
N THR A 142 17.74 10.54 9.25
CA THR A 142 16.96 11.39 8.36
C THR A 142 17.02 10.91 6.92
N VAL A 143 16.11 11.41 6.07
CA VAL A 143 16.08 11.07 4.64
C VAL A 143 17.37 11.41 3.88
N PHE A 144 18.19 12.33 4.40
CA PHE A 144 19.48 12.71 3.79
C PHE A 144 20.62 11.73 4.06
N GLU A 145 20.49 10.90 5.09
CA GLU A 145 21.50 9.91 5.49
C GLU A 145 21.29 8.56 4.79
N GLY A 146 20.18 8.43 4.05
CA GLY A 146 19.89 7.28 3.20
C GLY A 146 20.88 7.16 2.04
N GLY A 147 21.22 5.94 1.66
CA GLY A 147 22.02 5.66 0.46
C GLY A 147 23.53 5.87 0.58
N THR A 148 24.05 6.12 1.79
CA THR A 148 25.49 6.01 2.03
C THR A 148 25.89 4.54 2.09
N PHE A 149 26.70 4.09 1.13
CA PHE A 149 27.31 2.77 1.19
C PHE A 149 28.15 2.68 2.47
N GLN A 150 27.86 1.69 3.31
CA GLN A 150 28.66 1.40 4.48
C GLN A 150 29.19 -0.03 4.36
N HIS A 151 30.50 -0.15 4.53
CA HIS A 151 31.16 -1.45 4.48
C HIS A 151 30.51 -2.42 5.47
N TYR A 152 30.29 -3.65 5.01
CA TYR A 152 29.69 -4.73 5.79
C TYR A 152 28.26 -4.49 6.29
N LYS A 153 27.52 -3.54 5.71
CA LYS A 153 26.12 -3.23 6.08
C LYS A 153 25.19 -3.28 4.87
N PRO A 154 24.94 -4.48 4.29
CA PRO A 154 24.16 -4.64 3.07
C PRO A 154 22.72 -4.14 3.21
N TYR A 155 22.12 -4.22 4.41
CA TYR A 155 20.77 -3.70 4.68
C TYR A 155 20.61 -2.20 4.39
N ARG A 156 21.70 -1.42 4.39
CA ARG A 156 21.68 0.02 4.06
C ARG A 156 21.39 0.27 2.59
N TRP A 157 21.66 -0.68 1.71
CA TRP A 157 21.40 -0.51 0.28
C TRP A 157 19.90 -0.37 0.01
N SER A 158 19.06 -1.19 0.67
CA SER A 158 17.60 -1.09 0.49
C SER A 158 17.02 0.23 1.01
N THR A 159 17.66 0.86 2.01
CA THR A 159 17.32 2.22 2.44
C THR A 159 17.68 3.27 1.37
N GLY A 160 18.81 3.09 0.68
CA GLY A 160 19.21 3.94 -0.44
C GLY A 160 18.23 3.87 -1.61
N ASP A 161 17.76 2.67 -1.94
CA ASP A 161 16.80 2.47 -3.05
C ASP A 161 15.48 3.21 -2.82
N ILE A 162 14.98 3.22 -1.58
CA ILE A 162 13.71 3.88 -1.23
C ILE A 162 13.88 5.38 -1.01
N LEU A 163 14.89 5.78 -0.24
CA LEU A 163 15.02 7.16 0.23
C LEU A 163 15.74 8.05 -0.78
N SER A 164 16.81 7.57 -1.39
CA SER A 164 17.72 8.39 -2.20
C SER A 164 17.49 8.19 -3.70
N SER A 165 17.36 6.93 -4.13
CA SER A 165 17.06 6.61 -5.52
C SER A 165 15.59 6.86 -5.80
N GLY A 166 14.68 6.31 -5.00
CA GLY A 166 13.23 6.28 -5.24
C GLY A 166 12.42 7.48 -4.73
N PHE A 167 12.95 8.28 -3.80
CA PHE A 167 12.24 9.40 -3.15
C PHE A 167 10.88 9.03 -2.53
N ARG A 168 10.69 7.77 -2.12
CA ARG A 168 9.43 7.25 -1.55
C ARG A 168 9.43 7.38 -0.03
N TRP A 169 9.45 8.61 0.47
CA TRP A 169 9.62 8.89 1.90
C TRP A 169 8.38 8.62 2.75
N GLY A 170 7.18 8.76 2.18
CA GLY A 170 5.94 8.82 2.97
C GLY A 170 5.64 7.54 3.75
N ALA A 171 5.72 6.37 3.09
CA ALA A 171 5.39 5.10 3.75
C ALA A 171 6.44 4.70 4.82
N PRO A 172 7.76 4.81 4.58
CA PRO A 172 8.76 4.63 5.64
C PRO A 172 8.58 5.57 6.83
N LEU A 173 8.29 6.86 6.60
CA LEU A 173 8.08 7.83 7.68
C LEU A 173 6.83 7.52 8.51
N LEU A 174 5.76 7.06 7.85
CA LEU A 174 4.56 6.58 8.53
C LEU A 174 4.85 5.36 9.41
N LEU A 175 5.64 4.40 8.90
CA LEU A 175 6.07 3.23 9.69
C LEU A 175 6.92 3.67 10.87
N ALA A 176 7.93 4.51 10.66
CA ALA A 176 8.80 5.04 11.71
C ALA A 176 8.01 5.78 12.81
N PHE A 177 7.00 6.57 12.43
CA PHE A 177 6.08 7.22 13.37
C PHE A 177 5.33 6.21 14.23
N LEU A 178 4.66 5.24 13.59
CA LEU A 178 3.87 4.24 14.30
C LEU A 178 4.75 3.35 15.17
N SER A 179 5.92 2.94 14.69
CA SER A 179 6.91 2.16 15.43
C SER A 179 7.37 2.91 16.68
N THR A 180 7.70 4.19 16.56
CA THR A 180 8.13 5.03 17.70
C THR A 180 7.05 5.15 18.77
N ILE A 181 5.80 5.41 18.38
CA ILE A 181 4.71 5.63 19.35
C ILE A 181 4.20 4.33 19.97
N THR A 182 4.16 3.24 19.21
CA THR A 182 3.69 1.93 19.72
C THR A 182 4.78 1.16 20.45
N GLY A 183 6.06 1.52 20.29
CA GLY A 183 7.20 0.78 20.81
C GLY A 183 7.45 -0.55 20.08
N LEU A 184 6.83 -0.76 18.92
CA LEU A 184 7.01 -1.94 18.08
C LEU A 184 7.95 -1.62 16.91
N PHE A 185 8.64 -2.64 16.39
CA PHE A 185 9.44 -2.49 15.17
C PHE A 185 8.56 -2.43 13.92
N SER A 186 9.09 -1.87 12.83
CA SER A 186 8.34 -1.70 11.58
C SER A 186 7.84 -3.04 11.02
N TYR A 187 8.62 -4.12 11.11
CA TYR A 187 8.19 -5.45 10.67
C TYR A 187 7.01 -6.02 11.48
N GLN A 188 6.81 -5.58 12.72
CA GLN A 188 5.72 -6.05 13.58
C GLN A 188 4.38 -5.40 13.22
N ILE A 189 4.44 -4.17 12.70
CA ILE A 189 3.25 -3.38 12.34
C ILE A 189 2.89 -3.48 10.85
N TYR A 190 3.84 -3.82 9.97
CA TYR A 190 3.67 -3.71 8.52
C TYR A 190 2.47 -4.49 7.95
N SER A 191 2.31 -5.76 8.35
CA SER A 191 1.15 -6.58 7.95
C SER A 191 -0.16 -6.08 8.50
N ILE A 192 -0.17 -5.72 9.77
CA ILE A 192 -1.34 -5.18 10.47
C ILE A 192 -1.82 -3.89 9.78
N LEU A 193 -0.89 -2.96 9.55
CA LEU A 193 -1.18 -1.66 8.95
C LEU A 193 -1.76 -1.78 7.54
N THR A 194 -1.18 -2.64 6.70
CA THR A 194 -1.66 -2.84 5.32
C THR A 194 -3.08 -3.41 5.30
N ILE A 195 -3.37 -4.41 6.15
CA ILE A 195 -4.70 -5.02 6.24
C ILE A 195 -5.72 -4.05 6.81
N LEU A 196 -5.34 -3.23 7.80
CA LEU A 196 -6.18 -2.14 8.31
C LEU A 196 -6.55 -1.15 7.19
N TYR A 197 -5.57 -0.69 6.42
CA TYR A 197 -5.84 0.22 5.32
C TYR A 197 -6.75 -0.39 4.26
N PHE A 198 -6.54 -1.65 3.88
CA PHE A 198 -7.45 -2.35 2.99
C PHE A 198 -8.89 -2.38 3.52
N ALA A 199 -9.07 -2.84 4.77
CA ALA A 199 -10.38 -2.96 5.40
C ALA A 199 -11.10 -1.59 5.54
N MET A 200 -10.36 -0.53 5.88
CA MET A 200 -10.90 0.83 5.99
C MET A 200 -11.17 1.50 4.63
N THR A 201 -10.65 0.96 3.52
CA THR A 201 -10.92 1.50 2.17
C THR A 201 -12.33 1.14 1.70
N PHE A 202 -12.83 -0.04 2.05
CA PHE A 202 -14.20 -0.49 1.70
C PHE A 202 -15.29 0.56 2.05
N PRO A 203 -15.34 1.09 3.30
CA PRO A 203 -16.26 2.17 3.66
C PRO A 203 -16.22 3.38 2.73
N LEU A 204 -15.01 3.82 2.31
CA LEU A 204 -14.86 4.96 1.41
C LEU A 204 -15.47 4.69 0.03
N VAL A 205 -15.22 3.52 -0.54
CA VAL A 205 -15.78 3.13 -1.84
C VAL A 205 -17.30 3.06 -1.77
N TYR A 206 -17.86 2.51 -0.68
CA TYR A 206 -19.31 2.49 -0.45
C TYR A 206 -19.90 3.90 -0.36
N ILE A 207 -19.30 4.76 0.47
CA ILE A 207 -19.76 6.15 0.66
C ILE A 207 -19.71 6.90 -0.65
N PHE A 208 -18.62 6.79 -1.41
CA PHE A 208 -18.50 7.46 -2.69
C PHE A 208 -19.54 6.95 -3.70
N THR A 209 -19.78 5.63 -3.76
CA THR A 209 -20.85 5.05 -4.58
C THR A 209 -22.23 5.61 -4.21
N LYS A 210 -22.52 5.72 -2.91
CA LYS A 210 -23.78 6.26 -2.37
C LYS A 210 -23.97 7.75 -2.69
N ILE A 211 -22.89 8.54 -2.73
CA ILE A 211 -22.92 9.96 -3.14
C ILE A 211 -23.32 10.07 -4.63
N LEU A 212 -22.71 9.23 -5.49
CA LEU A 212 -22.93 9.22 -6.94
C LEU A 212 -24.31 8.69 -7.32
N TYR A 213 -24.82 7.69 -6.58
CA TYR A 213 -26.11 7.07 -6.81
C TYR A 213 -26.84 6.78 -5.47
N PRO A 214 -27.73 7.67 -5.01
CA PRO A 214 -28.33 7.57 -3.68
C PRO A 214 -29.45 6.53 -3.55
N LYS A 215 -29.91 5.92 -4.65
CA LYS A 215 -31.00 4.92 -4.67
C LYS A 215 -30.43 3.52 -4.35
N GLY A 216 -31.16 2.69 -3.61
CA GLY A 216 -30.73 1.30 -3.36
C GLY A 216 -29.50 1.15 -2.46
N LYS A 217 -29.32 2.04 -1.48
CA LYS A 217 -28.13 2.10 -0.59
C LYS A 217 -27.74 0.76 0.04
N LYS A 218 -28.72 -0.09 0.38
CA LYS A 218 -28.49 -1.43 0.94
C LYS A 218 -27.90 -2.39 -0.10
N ILE A 219 -28.46 -2.40 -1.32
CA ILE A 219 -27.95 -3.24 -2.43
C ILE A 219 -26.52 -2.81 -2.79
N ILE A 220 -26.28 -1.50 -2.91
CA ILE A 220 -24.95 -0.95 -3.17
C ILE A 220 -23.94 -1.39 -2.11
N PHE A 221 -24.32 -1.36 -0.83
CA PHE A 221 -23.44 -1.79 0.26
C PHE A 221 -22.94 -3.22 0.05
N PHE A 222 -23.86 -4.16 -0.17
CA PHE A 222 -23.50 -5.56 -0.40
C PHE A 222 -22.70 -5.76 -1.69
N LEU A 223 -23.07 -5.07 -2.77
CA LEU A 223 -22.35 -5.18 -4.04
C LEU A 223 -20.93 -4.64 -3.94
N VAL A 224 -20.71 -3.50 -3.27
CA VAL A 224 -19.36 -2.96 -3.03
C VAL A 224 -18.58 -3.90 -2.12
N PHE A 225 -19.21 -4.48 -1.08
CA PHE A 225 -18.53 -5.44 -0.22
C PHE A 225 -18.04 -6.67 -1.00
N ILE A 226 -18.90 -7.23 -1.86
CA ILE A 226 -18.58 -8.37 -2.72
C ILE A 226 -17.47 -8.01 -3.73
N THR A 227 -17.61 -6.88 -4.42
CA THR A 227 -16.78 -6.55 -5.60
C THR A 227 -15.48 -5.85 -5.28
N PHE A 228 -15.39 -5.18 -4.12
CA PHE A 228 -14.19 -4.52 -3.64
C PHE A 228 -13.61 -5.22 -2.41
N GLY A 229 -14.42 -5.42 -1.36
CA GLY A 229 -13.97 -5.99 -0.09
C GLY A 229 -13.54 -7.46 -0.20
N MET A 230 -14.20 -8.24 -1.05
CA MET A 230 -13.89 -9.65 -1.31
C MET A 230 -13.28 -9.88 -2.69
N ASN A 231 -12.64 -8.86 -3.27
CA ASN A 231 -12.04 -8.96 -4.58
C ASN A 231 -10.73 -9.76 -4.52
N SER A 232 -10.69 -10.95 -5.13
CA SER A 232 -9.51 -11.83 -5.09
C SER A 232 -8.23 -11.19 -5.64
N THR A 233 -8.36 -10.28 -6.62
CA THR A 233 -7.23 -9.56 -7.23
C THR A 233 -6.65 -8.54 -6.26
N LEU A 234 -7.50 -7.80 -5.53
CA LEU A 234 -7.03 -6.93 -4.44
C LEU A 234 -6.47 -7.72 -3.26
N THR A 235 -7.13 -8.83 -2.88
CA THR A 235 -6.64 -9.73 -1.82
C THR A 235 -5.26 -10.30 -2.16
N TYR A 236 -4.98 -10.60 -3.43
CA TYR A 236 -3.67 -11.05 -3.86
C TYR A 236 -2.60 -9.96 -3.67
N MET A 237 -2.89 -8.73 -4.08
CA MET A 237 -2.00 -7.58 -3.81
C MET A 237 -1.82 -7.34 -2.31
N LEU A 238 -2.86 -7.56 -1.51
CA LEU A 238 -2.81 -7.45 -0.06
C LEU A 238 -1.82 -8.45 0.52
N TYR A 239 -1.81 -9.69 0.04
CA TYR A 239 -0.91 -10.73 0.55
C TYR A 239 0.52 -10.65 -0.01
N HIS A 240 0.71 -9.94 -1.12
CA HIS A 240 2.01 -9.40 -1.49
C HIS A 240 2.36 -8.08 -0.80
N MET A 241 1.51 -7.60 0.11
CA MET A 241 1.89 -6.60 1.10
C MET A 241 2.31 -5.24 0.49
N PHE A 242 1.64 -4.83 -0.59
CA PHE A 242 1.85 -3.53 -1.26
C PHE A 242 1.28 -2.35 -0.45
N LEU A 243 1.83 -2.06 0.73
CA LEU A 243 1.36 -1.01 1.64
C LEU A 243 1.11 0.35 0.96
N PRO A 244 2.06 0.95 0.21
CA PRO A 244 1.84 2.26 -0.41
C PRO A 244 0.68 2.28 -1.40
N GLN A 245 0.40 1.15 -2.07
CA GLN A 245 -0.67 1.03 -3.05
C GLN A 245 -2.05 1.12 -2.39
N PHE A 246 -2.24 0.49 -1.22
CA PHE A 246 -3.51 0.57 -0.49
C PHE A 246 -3.74 1.95 0.10
N ILE A 247 -2.70 2.58 0.66
CA ILE A 247 -2.78 3.97 1.12
C ILE A 247 -3.11 4.90 -0.06
N PHE A 248 -2.42 4.75 -1.19
CA PHE A 248 -2.67 5.53 -2.41
C PHE A 248 -4.12 5.37 -2.87
N THR A 249 -4.63 4.14 -2.96
CA THR A 249 -5.97 3.87 -3.49
C THR A 249 -7.05 4.51 -2.61
N ALA A 250 -6.91 4.42 -1.29
CA ALA A 250 -7.84 5.05 -0.38
C ALA A 250 -7.81 6.58 -0.45
N LEU A 251 -6.61 7.18 -0.44
CA LEU A 251 -6.46 8.63 -0.60
C LEU A 251 -6.93 9.11 -1.97
N PHE A 252 -6.79 8.29 -3.01
CA PHE A 252 -7.38 8.53 -4.33
C PHE A 252 -8.92 8.56 -4.24
N VAL A 253 -9.56 7.61 -3.56
CA VAL A 253 -11.02 7.64 -3.34
C VAL A 253 -11.44 8.89 -2.54
N VAL A 254 -10.71 9.26 -1.49
CA VAL A 254 -10.98 10.48 -0.71
C VAL A 254 -10.83 11.72 -1.59
N PHE A 255 -9.75 11.82 -2.37
CA PHE A 255 -9.52 12.90 -3.31
C PHE A 255 -10.68 13.02 -4.30
N MET A 256 -11.08 11.90 -4.90
CA MET A 256 -12.19 11.85 -5.86
C MET A 256 -13.51 12.29 -5.27
N MET A 257 -13.81 11.87 -4.04
CA MET A 257 -15.02 12.26 -3.32
C MET A 257 -15.05 13.77 -3.03
N ILE A 258 -13.93 14.34 -2.56
CA ILE A 258 -13.82 15.78 -2.29
C ILE A 258 -13.86 16.58 -3.60
N PHE A 259 -13.15 16.14 -4.63
CA PHE A 259 -13.13 16.79 -5.94
C PHE A 259 -14.51 16.76 -6.60
N TYR A 260 -15.23 15.64 -6.50
CA TYR A 260 -16.61 15.53 -6.97
C TYR A 260 -17.54 16.55 -6.28
N GLU A 261 -17.46 16.69 -4.96
CA GLU A 261 -18.25 17.71 -4.25
C GLU A 261 -17.79 19.13 -4.60
N TYR A 262 -16.50 19.33 -4.87
CA TYR A 262 -15.96 20.62 -5.28
C TYR A 262 -16.52 21.08 -6.64
N ILE A 263 -16.53 20.20 -7.64
CA ILE A 263 -17.08 20.51 -8.97
C ILE A 263 -18.61 20.65 -8.97
N ARG A 264 -19.32 19.86 -8.15
CA ARG A 264 -20.78 19.87 -8.12
C ARG A 264 -21.34 21.13 -7.47
N ASN A 265 -20.70 21.62 -6.41
CA ASN A 265 -21.18 22.77 -5.65
C ASN A 265 -20.75 24.11 -6.26
N ASN A 266 -19.78 24.12 -7.18
CA ASN A 266 -19.16 25.33 -7.72
C ASN A 266 -19.11 25.27 -9.24
N GLN A 267 -20.05 25.96 -9.89
CA GLN A 267 -20.15 25.97 -11.36
C GLN A 267 -19.58 27.26 -11.98
N THR A 268 -19.18 28.25 -11.17
CA THR A 268 -18.69 29.55 -11.65
C THR A 268 -17.28 29.87 -11.16
N VAL A 269 -16.51 30.65 -11.91
CA VAL A 269 -15.16 31.08 -11.50
C VAL A 269 -15.18 31.86 -10.17
N ARG A 270 -16.20 32.71 -9.95
CA ARG A 270 -16.39 33.42 -8.68
C ARG A 270 -16.57 32.44 -7.50
N SER A 271 -17.27 31.33 -7.72
CA SER A 271 -17.41 30.27 -6.71
C SER A 271 -16.12 29.48 -6.43
N ALA A 272 -15.16 29.45 -7.37
CA ALA A 272 -13.83 28.87 -7.15
C ALA A 272 -12.97 29.70 -6.18
N VAL A 273 -13.20 31.02 -6.14
CA VAL A 273 -12.49 31.93 -5.22
C VAL A 273 -13.07 31.81 -3.81
N THR A 274 -14.40 31.71 -3.68
CA THR A 274 -15.05 31.57 -2.37
C THR A 274 -14.88 30.19 -1.74
N ASN A 275 -14.62 29.15 -2.54
CA ASN A 275 -14.47 27.77 -2.06
C ASN A 275 -13.02 27.25 -2.08
N THR A 276 -12.05 28.16 -1.87
CA THR A 276 -10.62 27.85 -1.87
C THR A 276 -10.25 26.73 -0.88
N HIS A 277 -11.00 26.53 0.20
CA HIS A 277 -10.76 25.44 1.16
C HIS A 277 -10.75 24.04 0.52
N TYR A 278 -11.59 23.79 -0.50
CA TYR A 278 -11.59 22.52 -1.23
C TYR A 278 -10.29 22.32 -2.03
N ALA A 279 -9.84 23.37 -2.73
CA ALA A 279 -8.58 23.32 -3.47
C ALA A 279 -7.39 23.12 -2.51
N VAL A 280 -7.43 23.74 -1.33
CA VAL A 280 -6.40 23.58 -0.30
C VAL A 280 -6.32 22.14 0.20
N ILE A 281 -7.44 21.54 0.64
CA ILE A 281 -7.41 20.16 1.16
C ILE A 281 -7.03 19.15 0.07
N LEU A 282 -7.49 19.36 -1.17
CA LEU A 282 -7.09 18.52 -2.31
C LEU A 282 -5.60 18.66 -2.63
N GLY A 283 -5.05 19.87 -2.55
CA GLY A 283 -3.62 20.12 -2.71
C GLY A 283 -2.77 19.46 -1.62
N ILE A 284 -3.23 19.52 -0.36
CA ILE A 284 -2.59 18.84 0.77
C ILE A 284 -2.61 17.30 0.57
N ILE A 285 -3.74 16.73 0.16
CA ILE A 285 -3.84 15.29 -0.15
C ILE A 285 -2.91 14.95 -1.32
N LEU A 286 -2.87 15.77 -2.37
CA LEU A 286 -1.99 15.54 -3.52
C LEU A 286 -0.50 15.59 -3.15
N ALA A 287 -0.08 16.54 -2.31
CA ALA A 287 1.28 16.61 -1.79
C ALA A 287 1.66 15.35 -0.99
N SER A 288 0.71 14.83 -0.20
CA SER A 288 0.91 13.59 0.55
C SER A 288 1.01 12.38 -0.40
N LEU A 289 0.13 12.28 -1.41
CA LEU A 289 0.20 11.24 -2.45
C LEU A 289 1.55 11.26 -3.19
N MET A 290 2.11 12.44 -3.48
CA MET A 290 3.44 12.60 -4.11
C MET A 290 4.57 12.04 -3.27
N THR A 291 4.39 12.04 -1.96
CA THR A 291 5.40 11.53 -1.04
C THR A 291 5.21 10.04 -0.74
N LEU A 292 3.96 9.59 -0.66
CA LEU A 292 3.60 8.21 -0.36
C LEU A 292 3.86 7.28 -1.54
N TYR A 293 3.44 7.68 -2.74
CA TYR A 293 3.46 6.81 -3.90
C TYR A 293 3.38 7.63 -5.21
N ALA A 294 4.52 8.19 -5.61
CA ALA A 294 4.65 9.09 -6.76
C ALA A 294 4.16 8.46 -8.08
N GLU A 295 4.42 7.17 -8.30
CA GLU A 295 4.08 6.46 -9.53
C GLU A 295 2.57 6.33 -9.76
N GLY A 296 1.78 6.39 -8.68
CA GLY A 296 0.32 6.34 -8.77
C GLY A 296 -0.29 7.63 -9.33
N ILE A 297 0.43 8.74 -9.29
CA ILE A 297 -0.15 10.08 -9.50
C ILE A 297 -0.66 10.30 -10.91
N MET A 298 -0.01 9.70 -11.92
CA MET A 298 -0.49 9.79 -13.29
C MET A 298 -1.93 9.28 -13.44
N PHE A 299 -2.31 8.24 -12.67
CA PHE A 299 -3.66 7.68 -12.66
C PHE A 299 -4.71 8.61 -12.06
N LEU A 300 -4.29 9.58 -11.26
CA LEU A 300 -5.15 10.61 -10.69
C LEU A 300 -5.18 11.88 -11.55
N LEU A 301 -4.01 12.46 -11.85
CA LEU A 301 -3.91 13.79 -12.45
C LEU A 301 -4.25 13.81 -13.93
N VAL A 302 -3.88 12.78 -14.71
CA VAL A 302 -4.14 12.79 -16.16
C VAL A 302 -5.64 12.78 -16.45
N PRO A 303 -6.48 11.91 -15.85
CA PRO A 303 -7.92 11.98 -16.04
C PRO A 303 -8.55 13.31 -15.60
N ILE A 304 -8.07 13.90 -14.50
CA ILE A 304 -8.55 15.21 -14.04
C ILE A 304 -8.18 16.31 -15.04
N ALA A 305 -6.98 16.28 -15.60
CA ALA A 305 -6.54 17.21 -16.63
C ALA A 305 -7.38 17.07 -17.91
N ILE A 306 -7.67 15.83 -18.33
CA ILE A 306 -8.58 15.56 -19.45
C ILE A 306 -9.98 16.14 -19.17
N TYR A 307 -10.51 15.93 -17.96
CA TYR A 307 -11.80 16.50 -17.56
C TYR A 307 -11.79 18.04 -17.54
N ALA A 308 -10.72 18.65 -17.02
CA ALA A 308 -10.54 20.10 -17.03
C ALA A 308 -10.46 20.66 -18.45
N GLY A 309 -9.74 19.98 -19.34
CA GLY A 309 -9.69 20.28 -20.77
C GLY A 309 -11.06 20.17 -21.44
N TYR A 310 -11.81 19.10 -21.16
CA TYR A 310 -13.20 18.95 -21.63
C TYR A 310 -14.08 20.15 -21.22
N GLN A 311 -14.03 20.52 -19.94
CA GLN A 311 -14.81 21.66 -19.42
C GLN A 311 -14.39 22.99 -20.08
N PHE A 312 -13.08 23.18 -20.29
CA PHE A 312 -12.56 24.38 -20.93
C PHE A 312 -12.93 24.46 -22.41
N PHE A 313 -12.59 23.45 -23.21
CA PHE A 313 -12.75 23.52 -24.66
C PHE A 313 -14.21 23.36 -25.10
N LEU A 314 -14.95 22.43 -24.50
CA LEU A 314 -16.30 22.05 -24.94
C LEU A 314 -17.41 22.72 -24.12
N LYS A 315 -17.19 23.02 -22.84
CA LYS A 315 -18.18 23.71 -22.00
C LYS A 315 -17.86 25.20 -21.79
N LYS A 316 -16.73 25.69 -22.31
CA LYS A 316 -16.25 27.07 -22.14
C LYS A 316 -16.18 27.50 -20.66
N SER A 317 -15.98 26.54 -19.76
CA SER A 317 -15.90 26.75 -18.32
C SER A 317 -14.45 26.67 -17.85
N TYR A 318 -13.95 27.78 -17.31
CA TYR A 318 -12.60 27.90 -16.75
C TYR A 318 -12.49 27.31 -15.33
N PHE A 319 -13.62 26.93 -14.72
CA PHE A 319 -13.66 26.53 -13.32
C PHE A 319 -12.78 25.31 -13.02
N ALA A 320 -12.91 24.25 -13.83
CA ALA A 320 -12.16 23.01 -13.60
C ALA A 320 -10.65 23.20 -13.80
N LEU A 321 -10.26 24.00 -14.80
CA LEU A 321 -8.87 24.33 -15.08
C LEU A 321 -8.25 25.17 -13.96
N THR A 322 -8.90 26.27 -13.56
CA THR A 322 -8.43 27.12 -12.46
C THR A 322 -8.38 26.37 -11.14
N SER A 323 -9.32 25.45 -10.90
CA SER A 323 -9.32 24.56 -9.74
C SER A 323 -8.13 23.61 -9.74
N LEU A 324 -7.84 22.96 -10.87
CA LEU A 324 -6.67 22.09 -11.01
C LEU A 324 -5.36 22.86 -10.76
N VAL A 325 -5.23 24.06 -11.33
CA VAL A 325 -4.06 24.92 -11.11
C VAL A 325 -3.91 25.26 -9.62
N LYS A 326 -4.98 25.64 -8.92
CA LYS A 326 -4.93 25.92 -7.47
C LYS A 326 -4.53 24.69 -6.64
N ILE A 327 -5.03 23.51 -7.00
CA ILE A 327 -4.67 22.24 -6.33
C ILE A 327 -3.18 21.97 -6.52
N LEU A 328 -2.67 22.09 -7.75
CA LEU A 328 -1.24 21.87 -8.07
C LEU A 328 -0.34 22.89 -7.37
N LEU A 329 -0.72 24.17 -7.38
CA LEU A 329 0.01 25.24 -6.68
C LEU A 329 0.04 24.99 -5.17
N THR A 330 -1.09 24.58 -4.58
CA THR A 330 -1.12 24.22 -3.16
C THR A 330 -0.20 23.03 -2.89
N ALA A 331 -0.23 21.98 -3.72
CA ALA A 331 0.63 20.82 -3.53
C ALA A 331 2.12 21.20 -3.61
N LEU A 332 2.49 22.06 -4.57
CA LEU A 332 3.84 22.60 -4.72
C LEU A 332 4.25 23.44 -3.50
N LEU A 333 3.37 24.29 -2.97
CA LEU A 333 3.67 25.13 -1.81
C LEU A 333 3.79 24.31 -0.51
N VAL A 334 2.99 23.25 -0.36
CA VAL A 334 2.99 22.40 0.84
C VAL A 334 4.22 21.49 0.87
N ASN A 335 4.61 20.91 -0.26
CA ASN A 335 5.77 20.03 -0.32
C ASN A 335 6.50 20.13 -1.69
N PRO A 336 7.32 21.18 -1.89
CA PRO A 336 7.96 21.44 -3.17
C PRO A 336 8.97 20.35 -3.57
N VAL A 337 9.64 19.74 -2.58
CA VAL A 337 10.64 18.70 -2.81
C VAL A 337 9.98 17.45 -3.37
N SER A 338 8.96 16.91 -2.69
CA SER A 338 8.25 15.73 -3.18
C SER A 338 7.48 15.99 -4.48
N PHE A 339 7.02 17.22 -4.70
CA PHE A 339 6.41 17.61 -5.98
C PHE A 339 7.41 17.47 -7.14
N ALA A 340 8.61 18.06 -6.99
CA ALA A 340 9.65 18.01 -8.02
C ALA A 340 10.18 16.58 -8.25
N THR A 341 10.44 15.82 -7.18
CA THR A 341 10.96 14.45 -7.30
C THR A 341 9.91 13.50 -7.87
N SER A 342 8.63 13.65 -7.51
CA SER A 342 7.52 12.85 -8.08
C SER A 342 7.39 13.07 -9.58
N ILE A 343 7.50 14.32 -10.05
CA ILE A 343 7.47 14.62 -11.49
C ILE A 343 8.65 13.96 -12.18
N ARG A 344 9.87 14.16 -11.67
CA ARG A 344 11.09 13.55 -12.22
C ARG A 344 10.98 12.03 -12.29
N MET A 345 10.46 11.40 -11.25
CA MET A 345 10.26 9.95 -11.16
C MET A 345 9.32 9.41 -12.24
N ASN A 346 8.17 10.04 -12.40
CA ASN A 346 7.22 9.62 -13.43
C ASN A 346 7.80 9.81 -14.84
N PHE A 347 8.58 10.88 -15.09
CA PHE A 347 9.29 11.05 -16.37
C PHE A 347 10.33 9.96 -16.61
N ILE A 348 11.11 9.58 -15.59
CA ILE A 348 12.08 8.48 -15.69
C ILE A 348 11.35 7.17 -15.95
N ALA A 349 10.29 6.88 -15.20
CA ALA A 349 9.49 5.67 -15.39
C ALA A 349 8.95 5.58 -16.82
N LEU A 350 8.30 6.64 -17.33
CA LEU A 350 7.74 6.67 -18.69
C LEU A 350 8.80 6.45 -19.78
N ARG A 351 10.04 6.93 -19.59
CA ARG A 351 11.14 6.74 -20.55
C ARG A 351 11.89 5.41 -20.36
N GLY A 352 11.93 4.89 -19.14
CA GLY A 352 12.77 3.77 -18.72
C GLY A 352 12.09 2.39 -18.71
N THR A 353 10.75 2.32 -18.62
CA THR A 353 10.02 1.03 -18.51
C THR A 353 9.87 0.25 -19.83
N ALA A 354 10.76 0.46 -20.81
CA ALA A 354 10.81 -0.35 -22.03
C ALA A 354 11.58 -1.67 -21.84
N GLN A 355 12.24 -1.88 -20.69
CA GLN A 355 13.00 -3.09 -20.41
C GLN A 355 12.29 -3.93 -19.36
N ASN A 356 12.06 -5.21 -19.69
CA ASN A 356 11.54 -6.25 -18.79
C ASN A 356 12.51 -6.41 -17.61
N ALA A 357 12.43 -5.54 -16.61
CA ALA A 357 13.09 -5.78 -15.35
C ALA A 357 12.51 -7.09 -14.78
N PHE A 358 13.38 -8.00 -14.35
CA PHE A 358 13.00 -9.11 -13.50
C PHE A 358 12.53 -8.51 -12.17
N ILE A 359 11.26 -8.11 -12.13
CA ILE A 359 10.53 -7.80 -10.92
C ILE A 359 10.23 -9.19 -10.36
N GLY A 360 10.75 -9.54 -9.18
CA GLY A 360 10.65 -10.87 -8.55
C GLY A 360 9.22 -11.29 -8.22
N TRP A 361 8.39 -11.37 -9.25
CA TRP A 361 6.94 -11.51 -9.23
C TRP A 361 6.54 -12.38 -10.42
N GLU A 362 5.51 -13.18 -10.23
CA GLU A 362 5.08 -14.14 -11.24
C GLU A 362 4.41 -13.42 -12.41
N LYS A 363 4.54 -13.98 -13.62
CA LYS A 363 3.87 -13.44 -14.80
C LYS A 363 2.37 -13.76 -14.70
N ILE A 364 1.57 -12.76 -14.35
CA ILE A 364 0.12 -12.92 -14.23
C ILE A 364 -0.58 -12.66 -15.58
N PRO A 365 -1.54 -13.51 -15.99
CA PRO A 365 -2.27 -13.34 -17.25
C PRO A 365 -3.06 -12.02 -17.30
N TYR A 366 -3.45 -11.57 -18.50
CA TYR A 366 -4.26 -10.36 -18.65
C TYR A 366 -5.68 -10.61 -18.14
N ALA A 367 -6.21 -9.68 -17.35
CA ALA A 367 -7.50 -9.86 -16.69
C ALA A 367 -8.67 -9.57 -17.62
N ALA A 368 -9.69 -10.41 -17.52
CA ALA A 368 -11.02 -10.20 -18.07
C ALA A 368 -11.94 -9.46 -17.09
N PRO A 369 -13.12 -8.96 -17.52
CA PRO A 369 -14.05 -8.26 -16.65
C PRO A 369 -14.46 -9.06 -15.40
N MET A 370 -14.61 -10.38 -15.51
CA MET A 370 -14.94 -11.26 -14.37
C MET A 370 -13.85 -11.27 -13.29
N GLU A 371 -12.58 -11.28 -13.73
CA GLU A 371 -11.40 -11.31 -12.88
C GLU A 371 -11.11 -9.94 -12.26
N MET A 372 -11.32 -8.85 -13.02
CA MET A 372 -11.25 -7.49 -12.49
C MET A 372 -12.26 -7.26 -11.35
N MET A 373 -13.44 -7.87 -11.45
CA MET A 373 -14.47 -7.84 -10.40
C MET A 373 -14.23 -8.82 -9.24
N GLY A 374 -13.21 -9.68 -9.34
CA GLY A 374 -12.83 -10.63 -8.29
C GLY A 374 -13.73 -11.88 -8.21
N PHE A 375 -14.61 -12.11 -9.18
CA PHE A 375 -15.47 -13.30 -9.23
C PHE A 375 -14.72 -14.56 -9.69
N TYR A 376 -13.57 -14.38 -10.35
CA TYR A 376 -12.65 -15.44 -10.72
C TYR A 376 -11.23 -15.06 -10.33
N ASN A 377 -10.48 -16.04 -9.81
CA ASN A 377 -9.14 -15.82 -9.29
C ASN A 377 -8.13 -15.98 -10.42
N LEU A 378 -7.71 -14.86 -11.00
CA LEU A 378 -6.75 -14.76 -12.10
C LEU A 378 -5.37 -15.36 -11.78
N ASN A 379 -4.95 -15.33 -10.52
CA ASN A 379 -3.56 -15.66 -10.14
C ASN A 379 -3.38 -17.15 -9.92
N PHE A 380 -4.42 -17.84 -9.45
CA PHE A 380 -4.31 -19.22 -9.01
C PHE A 380 -5.27 -20.19 -9.70
N SER A 381 -6.11 -19.72 -10.61
CA SER A 381 -7.05 -20.57 -11.35
C SER A 381 -6.57 -20.83 -12.78
N ARG A 382 -7.18 -21.82 -13.45
CA ARG A 382 -6.87 -22.12 -14.86
C ARG A 382 -7.38 -20.98 -15.74
N ASP A 383 -6.75 -20.79 -16.90
CA ASP A 383 -7.25 -19.83 -17.87
C ASP A 383 -8.68 -20.18 -18.31
N ILE A 384 -9.54 -19.16 -18.40
CA ILE A 384 -10.90 -19.32 -18.90
C ILE A 384 -10.83 -19.40 -20.43
N PRO A 385 -11.49 -20.38 -21.07
CA PRO A 385 -11.57 -20.43 -22.54
C PRO A 385 -12.12 -19.10 -23.10
N PRO A 386 -11.53 -18.54 -24.18
CA PRO A 386 -11.88 -17.20 -24.67
C PRO A 386 -13.37 -16.99 -24.95
N LEU A 387 -14.07 -18.02 -25.45
CA LEU A 387 -15.52 -17.95 -25.68
C LEU A 387 -16.30 -17.82 -24.38
N LEU A 388 -15.94 -18.59 -23.36
CA LEU A 388 -16.59 -18.53 -22.04
C LEU A 388 -16.29 -17.19 -21.37
N ASP A 389 -15.07 -16.70 -21.51
CA ASP A 389 -14.66 -15.39 -21.01
C ASP A 389 -15.48 -14.25 -21.65
N LEU A 390 -15.71 -14.31 -22.96
CA LEU A 390 -16.59 -13.37 -23.66
C LEU A 390 -18.05 -13.45 -23.15
N ILE A 391 -18.59 -14.67 -23.03
CA ILE A 391 -19.98 -14.90 -22.58
C ILE A 391 -20.21 -14.35 -21.17
N ILE A 392 -19.25 -14.51 -20.25
CA ILE A 392 -19.38 -14.04 -18.87
C ILE A 392 -18.98 -12.56 -18.73
N GLY A 393 -18.01 -12.10 -19.52
CA GLY A 393 -17.50 -10.74 -19.51
C GLY A 393 -18.48 -9.70 -20.07
N LEU A 394 -19.20 -10.03 -21.16
CA LEU A 394 -20.15 -9.10 -21.80
C LEU A 394 -21.27 -8.62 -20.84
N PRO A 395 -21.93 -9.49 -20.05
CA PRO A 395 -22.88 -9.05 -19.02
C PRO A 395 -22.27 -8.07 -18.01
N ILE A 396 -21.03 -8.30 -17.56
CA ILE A 396 -20.35 -7.40 -16.62
C ILE A 396 -20.10 -6.04 -17.25
N ILE A 397 -19.63 -6.00 -18.51
CA ILE A 397 -19.44 -4.77 -19.27
C ILE A 397 -20.77 -4.03 -19.44
N ALA A 398 -21.86 -4.73 -19.78
CA ALA A 398 -23.19 -4.14 -19.90
C ALA A 398 -23.67 -3.51 -18.59
N ILE A 399 -23.41 -4.17 -17.45
CA ILE A 399 -23.69 -3.62 -16.11
C ILE A 399 -22.84 -2.37 -15.85
N TRP A 400 -21.55 -2.38 -16.21
CA TRP A 400 -20.69 -1.19 -16.06
C TRP A 400 -21.19 -0.01 -16.89
N ILE A 401 -21.57 -0.24 -18.15
CA ILE A 401 -22.14 0.78 -19.03
C ILE A 401 -23.43 1.34 -18.42
N LEU A 402 -24.32 0.46 -17.94
CA LEU A 402 -25.54 0.89 -17.25
C LEU A 402 -25.22 1.72 -16.00
N GLY A 403 -24.21 1.33 -15.22
CA GLY A 403 -23.71 2.08 -14.08
C GLY A 403 -23.26 3.49 -14.46
N LEU A 404 -22.46 3.61 -15.53
CA LEU A 404 -21.96 4.88 -16.05
C LEU A 404 -23.12 5.80 -16.52
N ILE A 405 -24.14 5.24 -17.17
CA ILE A 405 -25.31 5.99 -17.64
C ILE A 405 -26.13 6.53 -16.48
N LYS A 406 -26.22 5.78 -15.36
CA LYS A 406 -27.12 6.09 -14.23
C LYS A 406 -26.47 6.91 -13.11
N MET A 407 -25.14 6.98 -13.05
CA MET A 407 -24.45 7.82 -12.09
C MET A 407 -24.48 9.31 -12.47
N LYS A 408 -24.29 10.16 -11.46
CA LYS A 408 -24.11 11.60 -11.65
C LYS A 408 -22.71 11.91 -12.19
N GLU A 409 -22.57 13.01 -12.93
CA GLU A 409 -21.29 13.47 -13.52
C GLU A 409 -20.57 12.39 -14.35
N ARG A 410 -21.30 11.68 -15.21
CA ARG A 410 -20.79 10.58 -16.05
C ARG A 410 -19.53 10.93 -16.87
N ILE A 411 -19.38 12.18 -17.30
CA ILE A 411 -18.23 12.64 -18.10
C ILE A 411 -16.94 12.57 -17.27
N PHE A 412 -17.00 12.98 -16.00
CA PHE A 412 -15.87 12.90 -15.09
C PHE A 412 -15.38 11.45 -14.94
N PHE A 413 -16.29 10.51 -14.70
CA PHE A 413 -15.96 9.08 -14.63
C PHE A 413 -15.45 8.52 -15.96
N MET A 414 -16.03 8.95 -17.08
CA MET A 414 -15.61 8.54 -18.42
C MET A 414 -14.14 8.91 -18.70
N CYS A 415 -13.67 10.08 -18.24
CA CYS A 415 -12.25 10.46 -18.36
C CYS A 415 -11.32 9.45 -17.66
N PHE A 416 -11.69 8.96 -16.48
CA PHE A 416 -10.91 7.92 -15.78
C PHE A 416 -10.96 6.59 -16.54
N LEU A 417 -12.15 6.15 -16.96
CA LEU A 417 -12.30 4.88 -17.67
C LEU A 417 -11.52 4.85 -18.97
N LEU A 418 -11.61 5.91 -19.77
CA LEU A 418 -10.88 6.02 -21.03
C LEU A 418 -9.37 5.99 -20.79
N PHE A 419 -8.88 6.70 -19.77
CA PHE A 419 -7.47 6.67 -19.41
C PHE A 419 -7.00 5.26 -19.02
N PHE A 420 -7.73 4.57 -18.12
CA PHE A 420 -7.38 3.19 -17.74
C PHE A 420 -7.42 2.23 -18.93
N ILE A 421 -8.42 2.33 -19.81
CA ILE A 421 -8.50 1.51 -21.03
C ILE A 421 -7.28 1.76 -21.93
N LEU A 422 -6.87 3.02 -22.11
CA LEU A 422 -5.66 3.36 -22.88
C LEU A 422 -4.40 2.78 -22.25
N VAL A 423 -4.27 2.87 -20.91
CA VAL A 423 -3.15 2.26 -20.18
C VAL A 423 -3.13 0.74 -20.35
N TYR A 424 -4.29 0.08 -20.29
CA TYR A 424 -4.40 -1.36 -20.52
C TYR A 424 -4.01 -1.75 -21.94
N ALA A 425 -4.50 -1.02 -22.94
CA ALA A 425 -4.15 -1.25 -24.32
C ALA A 425 -2.64 -1.04 -24.56
N TYR A 426 -2.07 0.02 -23.97
CA TYR A 426 -0.65 0.33 -24.06
C TYR A 426 0.21 -0.79 -23.49
N TYR A 427 -0.01 -1.20 -22.24
CA TYR A 427 0.80 -2.24 -21.59
C TYR A 427 0.46 -3.68 -21.98
N ARG A 428 -0.62 -3.90 -22.75
CA ARG A 428 -0.96 -5.21 -23.31
C ARG A 428 -0.45 -5.39 -24.73
N PHE A 429 -0.63 -4.38 -25.59
CA PHE A 429 -0.42 -4.50 -27.03
C PHE A 429 0.80 -3.74 -27.56
N LEU A 430 1.19 -2.62 -26.94
CA LEU A 430 2.28 -1.78 -27.45
C LEU A 430 3.61 -2.05 -26.72
N ILE A 431 3.60 -2.04 -25.38
CA ILE A 431 4.76 -2.36 -24.54
C ILE A 431 4.32 -3.40 -23.52
N PRO A 432 4.31 -4.71 -23.86
CA PRO A 432 3.87 -5.77 -22.98
C PRO A 432 4.59 -5.74 -21.62
N HIS A 433 3.92 -5.27 -20.58
CA HIS A 433 4.48 -5.15 -19.23
C HIS A 433 3.45 -5.60 -18.19
N TYR A 434 3.45 -6.91 -17.89
CA TYR A 434 2.42 -7.54 -17.04
C TYR A 434 2.30 -6.88 -15.65
N TYR A 435 3.41 -6.55 -15.00
CA TYR A 435 3.38 -5.95 -13.66
C TYR A 435 2.70 -4.59 -13.61
N VAL A 436 3.04 -3.69 -14.54
CA VAL A 436 2.43 -2.35 -14.60
C VAL A 436 0.96 -2.45 -15.03
N TYR A 437 0.64 -3.39 -15.94
CA TYR A 437 -0.74 -3.70 -16.30
C TYR A 437 -1.58 -4.12 -15.07
N HIS A 438 -1.09 -5.04 -14.25
CA HIS A 438 -1.78 -5.48 -13.03
C HIS A 438 -1.90 -4.39 -11.98
N LYS A 439 -0.85 -3.59 -11.80
CA LYS A 439 -0.93 -2.38 -10.96
C LYS A 439 -2.04 -1.45 -11.43
N ALA A 440 -2.11 -1.16 -12.73
CA ALA A 440 -3.16 -0.30 -13.28
C ALA A 440 -4.57 -0.85 -13.02
N ILE A 441 -4.78 -2.17 -13.16
CA ILE A 441 -6.05 -2.82 -12.79
C ILE A 441 -6.38 -2.55 -11.33
N THR A 442 -5.42 -2.79 -10.44
CA THR A 442 -5.68 -2.67 -9.00
C THR A 442 -6.01 -1.24 -8.57
N TYR A 443 -5.46 -0.23 -9.25
CA TYR A 443 -5.85 1.17 -9.06
C TYR A 443 -7.26 1.49 -9.58
N SER A 444 -7.81 0.72 -10.51
CA SER A 444 -9.13 0.96 -11.08
C SER A 444 -10.24 0.09 -10.47
N VAL A 445 -9.93 -0.93 -9.66
CA VAL A 445 -10.93 -1.86 -9.10
C VAL A 445 -12.03 -1.11 -8.35
N PHE A 446 -11.70 -0.04 -7.62
CA PHE A 446 -12.73 0.75 -6.93
C PHE A 446 -13.71 1.43 -7.91
N LEU A 447 -13.23 1.90 -9.07
CA LEU A 447 -14.07 2.49 -10.12
C LEU A 447 -15.01 1.44 -10.72
N TYR A 448 -14.49 0.26 -11.05
CA TYR A 448 -15.29 -0.84 -11.57
C TYR A 448 -16.30 -1.36 -10.54
N SER A 449 -15.93 -1.40 -9.26
CA SER A 449 -16.83 -1.74 -8.16
C SER A 449 -17.97 -0.72 -8.02
N ILE A 450 -17.67 0.57 -8.13
CA ILE A 450 -18.69 1.65 -8.17
C ILE A 450 -19.64 1.43 -9.35
N LEU A 451 -19.11 1.29 -10.57
CA LEU A 451 -19.90 1.13 -11.79
C LEU A 451 -20.81 -0.09 -11.71
N PHE A 452 -20.24 -1.23 -11.32
CA PHE A 452 -20.98 -2.48 -11.18
C PHE A 452 -22.10 -2.35 -10.15
N SER A 453 -21.80 -1.78 -8.98
CA SER A 453 -22.76 -1.60 -7.90
C SER A 453 -23.90 -0.67 -8.28
N VAL A 454 -23.63 0.41 -9.00
CA VAL A 454 -24.67 1.32 -9.51
C VAL A 454 -25.52 0.62 -10.58
N GLY A 455 -24.89 -0.01 -11.56
CA GLY A 455 -25.58 -0.65 -12.69
C GLY A 455 -26.50 -1.78 -12.23
N LEU A 456 -26.00 -2.70 -11.42
CA LEU A 456 -26.76 -3.85 -10.95
C LEU A 456 -27.82 -3.43 -9.92
N SER A 457 -27.52 -2.47 -9.03
CA SER A 457 -28.55 -1.90 -8.13
C SER A 457 -29.69 -1.25 -8.91
N HIS A 458 -29.38 -0.48 -9.97
CA HIS A 458 -30.40 0.09 -10.82
C HIS A 458 -31.27 -0.99 -11.47
N PHE A 459 -30.65 -2.02 -12.04
CA PHE A 459 -31.36 -3.13 -12.68
C PHE A 459 -32.29 -3.86 -11.70
N ILE A 460 -31.80 -4.24 -10.52
CA ILE A 460 -32.59 -4.94 -9.49
C ILE A 460 -33.77 -4.10 -9.01
N LEU A 461 -33.59 -2.78 -8.84
CA LEU A 461 -34.67 -1.90 -8.38
C LEU A 461 -35.80 -1.73 -9.41
N GLN A 462 -35.52 -1.86 -10.71
CA GLN A 462 -36.52 -1.78 -11.76
C GLN A 462 -37.27 -3.12 -11.96
N TYR A 463 -36.66 -4.23 -11.58
CA TYR A 463 -37.25 -5.54 -11.79
C TYR A 463 -38.34 -5.83 -10.75
N LYS A 464 -39.55 -6.20 -11.21
CA LYS A 464 -40.70 -6.48 -10.34
C LYS A 464 -40.41 -7.60 -9.32
N LYS A 465 -39.65 -8.63 -9.73
CA LYS A 465 -39.28 -9.77 -8.86
C LYS A 465 -37.99 -9.49 -8.08
N ARG A 466 -38.06 -8.64 -7.06
CA ARG A 466 -36.89 -8.26 -6.22
C ARG A 466 -36.14 -9.45 -5.61
N MET A 467 -36.84 -10.58 -5.36
CA MET A 467 -36.22 -11.82 -4.88
C MET A 467 -35.13 -12.34 -5.82
N LEU A 468 -35.33 -12.27 -7.14
CA LEU A 468 -34.32 -12.71 -8.12
C LEU A 468 -33.03 -11.89 -8.00
N GLY A 469 -33.15 -10.59 -7.70
CA GLY A 469 -31.99 -9.73 -7.44
C GLY A 469 -31.20 -10.16 -6.20
N TRP A 470 -31.87 -10.58 -5.12
CA TRP A 470 -31.19 -11.13 -3.95
C TRP A 470 -30.53 -12.47 -4.23
N PHE A 471 -31.18 -13.37 -4.98
CA PHE A 471 -30.53 -14.61 -5.44
C PHE A 471 -29.26 -14.32 -6.25
N ALA A 472 -29.30 -13.33 -7.15
CA ALA A 472 -28.11 -12.91 -7.90
C ALA A 472 -27.00 -12.39 -6.98
N ILE A 473 -27.32 -11.58 -5.96
CA ILE A 473 -26.34 -11.09 -4.98
C ILE A 473 -25.72 -12.26 -4.20
N VAL A 474 -26.53 -13.22 -3.74
CA VAL A 474 -26.03 -14.41 -3.02
C VAL A 474 -25.13 -15.26 -3.92
N PHE A 475 -25.50 -15.45 -5.19
CA PHE A 475 -24.67 -16.15 -6.16
C PHE A 475 -23.32 -15.45 -6.39
N LEU A 476 -23.32 -14.13 -6.61
CA LEU A 476 -22.10 -13.33 -6.76
C LEU A 476 -21.24 -13.36 -5.48
N PHE A 477 -21.87 -13.35 -4.30
CA PHE A 477 -21.18 -13.49 -3.02
C PHE A 477 -20.48 -14.86 -2.93
N MET A 478 -21.14 -15.95 -3.31
CA MET A 478 -20.51 -17.28 -3.32
C MET A 478 -19.32 -17.36 -4.28
N LEU A 479 -19.42 -16.73 -5.47
CA LEU A 479 -18.30 -16.66 -6.42
C LEU A 479 -17.12 -15.87 -5.85
N ALA A 480 -17.38 -14.66 -5.32
CA ALA A 480 -16.34 -13.83 -4.70
C ALA A 480 -15.71 -14.51 -3.48
N LEU A 481 -16.51 -15.17 -2.64
CA LEU A 481 -16.04 -15.92 -1.48
C LEU A 481 -15.13 -17.07 -1.90
N ARG A 482 -15.54 -17.89 -2.86
CA ARG A 482 -14.71 -18.97 -3.41
C ARG A 482 -13.40 -18.42 -3.99
N SER A 483 -13.49 -17.35 -4.77
CA SER A 483 -12.34 -16.72 -5.42
C SER A 483 -11.32 -16.17 -4.41
N SER A 484 -11.79 -15.42 -3.41
CA SER A 484 -10.97 -14.88 -2.33
C SER A 484 -10.43 -15.94 -1.39
N TYR A 485 -11.23 -16.95 -1.06
CA TYR A 485 -10.79 -18.09 -0.25
C TYR A 485 -9.61 -18.81 -0.91
N ARG A 486 -9.60 -18.95 -2.24
CA ARG A 486 -8.45 -19.52 -2.95
C ARG A 486 -7.18 -18.69 -2.75
N THR A 487 -7.27 -17.36 -2.79
CA THR A 487 -6.12 -16.48 -2.49
C THR A 487 -5.64 -16.63 -1.05
N ILE A 488 -6.57 -16.75 -0.09
CA ILE A 488 -6.25 -16.98 1.33
C ILE A 488 -5.56 -18.31 1.54
N TYR A 489 -6.08 -19.36 0.92
CA TYR A 489 -5.50 -20.69 1.00
C TYR A 489 -4.03 -20.65 0.55
N GLN A 490 -3.71 -19.90 -0.51
CA GLN A 490 -2.34 -19.72 -0.97
C GLN A 490 -1.47 -19.01 0.07
N LEU A 491 -1.95 -17.91 0.67
CA LEU A 491 -1.21 -17.26 1.76
C LEU A 491 -1.04 -18.20 2.96
N TYR A 492 -2.04 -19.00 3.30
CA TYR A 492 -1.97 -19.89 4.45
C TYR A 492 -0.90 -20.98 4.28
N TRP A 493 -0.84 -21.64 3.11
CA TRP A 493 0.05 -22.78 2.87
C TRP A 493 1.42 -22.42 2.31
N HIS A 494 1.54 -21.30 1.59
CA HIS A 494 2.79 -20.84 0.98
C HIS A 494 3.30 -19.55 1.61
N THR A 495 2.97 -19.35 2.89
CA THR A 495 3.34 -18.17 3.64
C THR A 495 4.87 -18.01 3.74
N ARG A 496 5.33 -16.77 3.56
CA ARG A 496 6.62 -16.30 4.05
C ARG A 496 6.38 -15.43 5.27
N ILE A 497 7.02 -15.78 6.38
CA ILE A 497 6.86 -15.12 7.67
C ILE A 497 8.22 -14.64 8.15
N VAL A 498 8.24 -13.50 8.83
CA VAL A 498 9.34 -13.14 9.74
C VAL A 498 9.14 -13.92 11.04
N ASP A 499 9.76 -15.09 11.11
CA ASP A 499 9.57 -16.06 12.18
C ASP A 499 10.48 -15.78 13.40
N LYS A 500 10.32 -16.59 14.45
CA LYS A 500 11.13 -16.46 15.67
C LYS A 500 12.61 -16.70 15.43
N ALA A 501 12.97 -17.54 14.47
CA ALA A 501 14.36 -17.75 14.10
C ALA A 501 14.97 -16.43 13.64
N LEU A 502 14.38 -15.77 12.64
CA LEU A 502 14.88 -14.48 12.16
C LEU A 502 14.91 -13.42 13.28
N VAL A 503 13.86 -13.33 14.09
CA VAL A 503 13.79 -12.37 15.21
C VAL A 503 14.90 -12.61 16.24
N SER A 504 15.26 -13.87 16.51
CA SER A 504 16.30 -14.23 17.48
C SER A 504 17.68 -13.67 17.12
N LEU A 505 17.93 -13.36 15.85
CA LEU A 505 19.19 -12.72 15.43
C LEU A 505 19.40 -11.33 16.01
N SER A 506 18.32 -10.66 16.45
CA SER A 506 18.43 -9.39 17.16
C SER A 506 19.21 -9.51 18.47
N GLU A 507 19.24 -10.68 19.11
CA GLU A 507 20.06 -10.96 20.30
C GLU A 507 21.54 -10.74 20.00
N LEU A 508 21.99 -11.12 18.80
CA LEU A 508 23.39 -10.99 18.42
C LEU A 508 23.83 -9.52 18.37
N ASN A 509 22.94 -8.58 18.02
CA ASN A 509 23.25 -7.14 18.03
C ASN A 509 23.67 -6.63 19.43
N THR A 510 23.19 -7.28 20.50
CA THR A 510 23.52 -6.90 21.89
C THR A 510 24.82 -7.51 22.40
N SER A 511 25.34 -8.55 21.74
CA SER A 511 26.56 -9.23 22.14
C SER A 511 27.80 -8.39 21.83
N GLN A 512 28.56 -7.99 22.85
CA GLN A 512 29.84 -7.25 22.69
C GLN A 512 31.02 -8.16 22.33
N THR A 513 30.85 -9.49 22.37
CA THR A 513 31.98 -10.42 22.13
C THR A 513 32.28 -10.61 20.64
N ILE A 514 31.44 -10.08 19.75
CA ILE A 514 31.52 -10.29 18.30
C ILE A 514 31.48 -8.94 17.59
N ASP A 515 32.66 -8.35 17.38
CA ASP A 515 32.83 -7.03 16.76
C ASP A 515 33.40 -7.07 15.33
N GLY A 516 33.93 -8.23 14.92
CA GLY A 516 34.48 -8.46 13.58
C GLY A 516 33.41 -8.81 12.53
N PRO A 517 33.70 -8.63 11.23
CA PRO A 517 32.82 -9.09 10.17
C PRO A 517 32.71 -10.62 10.17
N PHE A 518 31.57 -11.14 9.71
CA PHE A 518 31.36 -12.56 9.48
C PHE A 518 30.51 -12.80 8.23
N TYR A 519 30.68 -13.98 7.64
CA TYR A 519 29.98 -14.37 6.44
C TYR A 519 28.62 -15.00 6.76
N MET A 520 27.68 -14.74 5.86
CA MET A 520 26.40 -15.45 5.81
C MET A 520 26.59 -16.80 5.09
N PRO A 521 25.75 -17.80 5.37
CA PRO A 521 25.96 -19.17 4.89
C PRO A 521 25.77 -19.29 3.38
N GLU A 522 24.99 -18.41 2.73
CA GLU A 522 24.81 -18.41 1.27
C GLU A 522 26.11 -18.18 0.49
N ILE A 523 27.15 -17.61 1.12
CA ILE A 523 28.46 -17.43 0.50
C ILE A 523 29.10 -18.79 0.18
N TYR A 524 28.88 -19.80 1.02
CA TYR A 524 29.49 -21.12 0.88
C TYR A 524 28.51 -22.16 0.36
N LEU A 525 27.23 -22.06 0.75
CA LEU A 525 26.16 -23.00 0.42
C LEU A 525 25.30 -22.56 -0.77
N GLY A 526 25.49 -21.35 -1.31
CA GLY A 526 24.65 -20.77 -2.36
C GLY A 526 23.37 -20.11 -1.83
N GLU A 527 22.82 -19.16 -2.59
CA GLU A 527 21.56 -18.48 -2.23
C GLU A 527 20.38 -19.45 -2.40
N TYR A 528 19.60 -19.66 -1.34
CA TYR A 528 18.44 -20.55 -1.35
C TYR A 528 17.11 -19.81 -1.14
N ASP A 529 17.12 -18.72 -0.38
CA ASP A 529 15.93 -17.96 -0.02
C ASP A 529 16.27 -16.47 0.16
N LEU A 530 15.91 -15.68 -0.84
CA LEU A 530 16.12 -14.24 -0.87
C LEU A 530 15.36 -13.51 0.25
N TRP A 531 14.15 -13.97 0.60
CA TRP A 531 13.37 -13.40 1.70
C TRP A 531 14.11 -13.59 3.03
N ARG A 532 14.55 -14.81 3.33
CA ARG A 532 15.34 -15.08 4.55
C ARG A 532 16.65 -14.31 4.56
N ARG A 533 17.36 -14.20 3.43
CA ARG A 533 18.60 -13.40 3.37
C ARG A 533 18.37 -11.94 3.77
N LEU A 534 17.43 -11.25 3.11
CA LEU A 534 17.20 -9.82 3.37
C LEU A 534 16.72 -9.55 4.80
N TRP A 535 15.89 -10.43 5.36
CA TRP A 535 15.48 -10.30 6.76
C TRP A 535 16.62 -10.58 7.74
N ARG A 536 17.53 -11.52 7.46
CA ARG A 536 18.74 -11.70 8.29
C ARG A 536 19.59 -10.43 8.30
N GLU A 537 19.77 -9.81 7.14
CA GLU A 537 20.49 -8.53 7.03
C GLU A 537 19.81 -7.42 7.84
N HIS A 538 18.48 -7.37 7.84
CA HIS A 538 17.70 -6.45 8.67
C HIS A 538 17.95 -6.67 10.17
N PHE A 539 17.76 -7.91 10.66
CA PHE A 539 17.91 -8.22 12.08
C PHE A 539 19.36 -8.14 12.56
N LEU A 540 20.34 -8.22 11.65
CA LEU A 540 21.76 -8.05 11.93
C LEU A 540 22.27 -6.64 11.61
N SER A 541 21.38 -5.65 11.57
CA SER A 541 21.74 -4.27 11.22
C SER A 541 22.76 -3.61 12.15
N GLY A 542 22.92 -4.12 13.38
CA GLY A 542 23.93 -3.72 14.34
C GLY A 542 25.30 -4.40 14.16
N LYS A 543 25.42 -5.38 13.24
CA LYS A 543 26.63 -6.17 13.02
C LYS A 543 27.24 -5.93 11.64
N LYS A 544 28.53 -6.27 11.53
CA LYS A 544 29.28 -6.27 10.27
C LYS A 544 29.08 -7.64 9.62
N ILE A 545 28.41 -7.68 8.49
CA ILE A 545 28.09 -8.93 7.80
C ILE A 545 28.51 -8.88 6.32
N VAL A 546 28.85 -10.04 5.80
CA VAL A 546 29.05 -10.26 4.36
C VAL A 546 28.03 -11.28 3.89
N SER A 547 27.10 -10.81 3.06
CA SER A 547 26.07 -11.62 2.41
C SER A 547 26.33 -11.67 0.91
N GLY A 548 25.53 -12.46 0.18
CA GLY A 548 25.61 -12.52 -1.28
C GLY A 548 25.48 -11.14 -1.95
N GLN A 549 24.85 -10.17 -1.29
CA GLN A 549 24.64 -8.83 -1.83
C GLN A 549 25.91 -7.98 -1.86
N ASN A 550 26.73 -8.00 -0.81
CA ASN A 550 27.95 -7.20 -0.72
C ASN A 550 29.25 -7.99 -0.90
N TYR A 551 29.18 -9.31 -1.09
CA TYR A 551 30.37 -10.17 -1.22
C TYR A 551 31.35 -9.70 -2.30
N ARG A 552 30.86 -9.26 -3.47
CA ARG A 552 31.73 -8.78 -4.55
C ARG A 552 32.61 -7.58 -4.16
N TYR A 553 32.12 -6.75 -3.25
CA TYR A 553 32.83 -5.56 -2.77
C TYR A 553 33.67 -5.83 -1.53
N GLU A 554 33.28 -6.79 -0.71
CA GLU A 554 33.88 -7.03 0.62
C GLU A 554 34.74 -8.29 0.70
N GLY A 555 34.50 -9.26 -0.18
CA GLY A 555 35.06 -10.61 -0.11
C GLY A 555 36.57 -10.64 -0.28
N THR A 556 37.11 -9.78 -1.15
CA THR A 556 38.56 -9.64 -1.38
C THR A 556 39.31 -9.05 -0.18
N TYR A 557 38.63 -8.27 0.66
CA TYR A 557 39.22 -7.66 1.85
C TYR A 557 39.29 -8.63 3.05
N LEU A 558 38.66 -9.80 2.95
CA LEU A 558 38.44 -10.71 4.07
C LEU A 558 38.97 -12.14 3.85
N ASN A 559 40.08 -12.29 3.10
CA ASN A 559 40.77 -13.58 2.87
C ASN A 559 41.18 -14.36 4.14
N VAL A 560 41.00 -13.78 5.33
CA VAL A 560 41.44 -14.33 6.64
C VAL A 560 40.25 -14.70 7.55
N VAL A 561 39.03 -14.21 7.28
CA VAL A 561 37.90 -14.39 8.20
C VAL A 561 37.18 -15.70 7.93
N GLN A 562 37.26 -16.65 8.86
CA GLN A 562 36.55 -17.94 8.79
C GLN A 562 35.28 -17.96 9.67
N LEU A 563 34.74 -16.79 10.02
CA LEU A 563 33.54 -16.69 10.85
C LEU A 563 32.29 -16.78 9.99
N VAL A 564 31.42 -17.73 10.31
CA VAL A 564 30.18 -17.95 9.57
C VAL A 564 29.02 -18.09 10.54
N LEU A 565 27.95 -17.32 10.31
CA LEU A 565 26.68 -17.50 10.99
C LEU A 565 25.81 -18.42 10.13
N ALA A 566 25.38 -19.56 10.64
CA ALA A 566 24.46 -20.45 9.94
C ALA A 566 23.23 -20.76 10.80
N GLU A 567 22.12 -20.99 10.13
CA GLU A 567 20.93 -21.55 10.77
C GLU A 567 21.18 -23.04 11.02
N LYS A 568 20.91 -23.53 12.23
CA LYS A 568 21.18 -24.92 12.63
C LYS A 568 20.47 -25.93 11.71
N ALA A 569 19.29 -25.57 11.21
CA ALA A 569 18.52 -26.39 10.27
C ALA A 569 19.07 -26.39 8.83
N LEU A 570 19.95 -25.45 8.48
CA LEU A 570 20.42 -25.21 7.11
C LEU A 570 21.95 -25.13 7.05
N MET A 571 22.62 -26.09 7.68
CA MET A 571 24.08 -26.18 7.67
C MET A 571 24.65 -26.96 6.47
N GLU A 572 23.80 -27.59 5.66
CA GLU A 572 24.21 -28.47 4.56
C GLU A 572 23.32 -28.28 3.33
N ARG A 573 23.94 -28.24 2.14
CA ARG A 573 23.25 -28.16 0.83
C ARG A 573 24.17 -28.67 -0.28
N GLU A 574 23.65 -29.41 -1.24
CA GLU A 574 24.38 -29.82 -2.46
C GLU A 574 25.79 -30.39 -2.13
N GLU A 575 25.84 -31.33 -1.18
CA GLU A 575 27.05 -31.99 -0.68
C GLU A 575 28.07 -31.06 0.04
N ARG A 576 27.70 -29.80 0.24
CA ARG A 576 28.49 -28.81 0.97
C ARG A 576 27.96 -28.67 2.40
N LYS A 577 28.83 -28.79 3.39
CA LYS A 577 28.47 -28.71 4.81
C LYS A 577 29.35 -27.73 5.57
N ILE A 578 28.73 -26.80 6.28
CA ILE A 578 29.42 -25.91 7.21
C ILE A 578 29.81 -26.72 8.45
N GLN A 579 31.13 -26.85 8.69
CA GLN A 579 31.68 -27.52 9.88
C GLN A 579 32.41 -26.52 10.76
N TYR A 580 31.89 -26.31 11.96
CA TYR A 580 32.47 -25.42 12.96
C TYR A 580 33.67 -26.07 13.67
N THR A 581 34.81 -25.37 13.68
CA THR A 581 35.99 -25.71 14.49
C THR A 581 35.92 -25.09 15.88
N LYS A 582 35.24 -23.95 16.02
CA LYS A 582 35.00 -23.28 17.30
C LYS A 582 33.71 -22.48 17.26
N VAL A 583 32.78 -22.75 18.18
CA VAL A 583 31.57 -21.94 18.37
C VAL A 583 31.91 -20.70 19.20
N LEU A 584 31.46 -19.53 18.76
CA LEU A 584 31.63 -18.25 19.46
C LEU A 584 30.32 -17.73 20.03
N TRP A 585 29.21 -18.02 19.36
CA TRP A 585 27.87 -17.68 19.81
C TRP A 585 26.88 -18.67 19.22
N GLU A 586 25.84 -18.98 19.98
CA GLU A 586 24.72 -19.75 19.49
C GLU A 586 23.46 -19.37 20.25
N ASN A 587 22.32 -19.59 19.61
CA ASN A 587 21.03 -19.62 20.27
C ASN A 587 20.24 -20.85 19.81
N GLU A 588 18.93 -20.87 20.06
CA GLU A 588 18.07 -22.00 19.66
C GLU A 588 18.14 -22.30 18.16
N TYR A 589 18.29 -21.28 17.31
CA TYR A 589 18.13 -21.39 15.85
C TYR A 589 19.43 -21.23 15.07
N TYR A 590 20.40 -20.48 15.60
CA TYR A 590 21.61 -20.10 14.88
C TYR A 590 22.88 -20.47 15.64
N ILE A 591 23.95 -20.64 14.87
CA ILE A 591 25.30 -20.89 15.34
C ILE A 591 26.26 -19.98 14.58
N LEU A 592 27.12 -19.29 15.31
CA LEU A 592 28.20 -18.46 14.78
C LEU A 592 29.52 -18.97 15.34
N GLY A 593 30.44 -19.29 14.44
CA GLY A 593 31.72 -19.84 14.82
C GLY A 593 32.72 -19.81 13.68
N LYS A 594 33.95 -20.21 14.02
CA LYS A 594 35.01 -20.44 13.04
C LYS A 594 34.73 -21.75 12.31
N ILE A 595 34.88 -21.76 10.99
CA ILE A 595 34.67 -22.95 10.16
C ILE A 595 36.00 -23.49 9.64
N LYS A 596 36.01 -24.75 9.20
CA LYS A 596 37.10 -25.24 8.35
C LYS A 596 37.11 -24.44 7.03
N PRO A 597 38.29 -24.17 6.43
CA PRO A 597 38.38 -23.53 5.13
C PRO A 597 37.46 -24.22 4.12
N MET A 598 36.63 -23.42 3.45
CA MET A 598 35.63 -23.91 2.52
C MET A 598 35.59 -22.97 1.29
N PRO A 599 35.53 -23.50 0.06
CA PRO A 599 35.45 -22.66 -1.13
C PRO A 599 34.09 -21.96 -1.22
N VAL A 600 34.11 -20.72 -1.68
CA VAL A 600 32.91 -19.93 -1.98
C VAL A 600 32.06 -20.66 -3.03
N HIS A 601 30.75 -20.49 -2.96
CA HIS A 601 29.83 -21.09 -3.90
C HIS A 601 30.01 -20.50 -5.32
N PRO A 602 30.02 -21.32 -6.39
CA PRO A 602 30.23 -20.83 -7.76
C PRO A 602 29.27 -19.70 -8.14
N ASP A 603 27.99 -19.83 -7.78
CA ASP A 603 26.95 -18.83 -8.11
C ASP A 603 27.18 -17.44 -7.51
N ILE A 604 28.00 -17.35 -6.46
CA ILE A 604 28.34 -16.09 -5.79
C ILE A 604 29.56 -15.44 -6.46
N GLN A 605 30.39 -16.20 -7.19
CA GLN A 605 31.56 -15.67 -7.91
C GLN A 605 31.21 -15.05 -9.27
N VAL A 606 30.06 -15.43 -9.85
CA VAL A 606 29.65 -15.06 -11.22
C VAL A 606 28.76 -13.79 -11.25
N LYS A 607 28.21 -13.36 -10.11
CA LYS A 607 27.40 -12.13 -9.95
C LYS A 607 28.28 -10.97 -9.43
#